data_AF-A0A1Y0IT06-F1
#
_entry.id   AF-A0A1Y0IT06-F1
#
_cell.length_a   1.000
_cell.length_b   1.000
_cell.length_c   1.000
_cell.angle_alpha   90.00
_cell.angle_beta   90.00
_cell.angle_gamma   90.00
#
_symmetry.space_group_name_H-M   'P 1'
#
loop_
_entity.id
_entity.type
_entity.pdbx_description
1 polymer ?
#
loop_
_entity_poly.entity_id
_entity_poly.type
_entity_poly.pdbx_seq_one_letter_code
_entity_poly.pdbx_strand_id
1 'polypeptide(L)'
;MYYAYVLEQSRKAKATRSAYEHCKSHTKSPLLPPVTIADFPLTDGVAVPQQDKHRVLNLRLHDEHLSPYLKSNASLFHLLMIDDKTETKIYRAESGWMLVFEGIQAQPKPFGQNGFDLR
;
A
#
# COMPACT_ATOMS: atom_id res chain seq x y z
N MET A 1 3.15 9.90 5.26
CA MET A 1 3.55 8.70 4.50
C MET A 1 3.21 7.48 5.32
N TYR A 2 2.40 6.58 4.78
CA TYR A 2 2.08 5.30 5.40
C TYR A 2 2.65 4.15 4.58
N TYR A 3 2.88 3.00 5.20
CA TYR A 3 3.36 1.81 4.50
C TYR A 3 2.65 0.55 4.97
N ALA A 4 2.63 -0.46 4.11
CA ALA A 4 2.22 -1.81 4.43
C ALA A 4 3.28 -2.79 3.90
N TYR A 5 3.97 -3.44 4.83
CA TYR A 5 4.98 -4.44 4.56
C TYR A 5 4.36 -5.83 4.60
N VAL A 6 4.16 -6.40 3.41
CA VAL A 6 3.54 -7.70 3.19
C VAL A 6 4.65 -8.75 3.14
N LEU A 7 4.75 -9.58 4.18
CA LEU A 7 5.71 -10.69 4.21
C LEU A 7 5.33 -11.77 3.18
N GLU A 8 6.32 -12.53 2.71
CA GLU A 8 6.09 -13.64 1.76
C GLU A 8 5.11 -14.71 2.27
N GLN A 9 4.96 -14.87 3.59
CA GLN A 9 3.99 -15.79 4.21
C GLN A 9 2.55 -15.25 4.20
N SER A 10 2.33 -13.97 3.88
CA SER A 10 1.00 -13.38 3.81
C SER A 10 0.19 -13.99 2.66
N ARG A 11 -1.13 -14.14 2.86
CA ARG A 11 -2.04 -14.53 1.77
C ARG A 11 -2.11 -13.48 0.66
N LYS A 12 -1.66 -12.26 0.94
CA LYS A 12 -1.62 -11.13 0.00
C LYS A 12 -0.30 -11.06 -0.79
N ALA A 13 0.72 -11.84 -0.44
CA ALA A 13 2.05 -11.77 -1.06
C ALA A 13 2.00 -12.03 -2.57
N LYS A 14 1.37 -13.14 -2.99
CA LYS A 14 1.23 -13.51 -4.41
C LYS A 14 0.51 -12.42 -5.22
N ALA A 15 -0.57 -11.88 -4.67
CA ALA A 15 -1.34 -10.82 -5.34
C ALA A 15 -0.54 -9.51 -5.42
N THR A 16 0.23 -9.18 -4.37
CA THR A 16 1.12 -8.00 -4.35
C THR A 16 2.22 -8.12 -5.40
N ARG A 17 2.87 -9.29 -5.50
CA ARG A 17 3.84 -9.59 -6.57
C ARG A 17 3.22 -9.45 -7.95
N SER A 18 2.02 -9.98 -8.16
CA SER A 18 1.33 -9.87 -9.44
C SER A 18 1.02 -8.41 -9.80
N ALA A 19 0.57 -7.60 -8.83
CA ALA A 19 0.34 -6.17 -9.05
C ALA A 19 1.64 -5.44 -9.40
N TYR A 20 2.74 -5.75 -8.71
CA TYR A 20 4.07 -5.22 -8.99
C TYR A 20 4.55 -5.54 -10.41
N GLU A 21 4.56 -6.81 -10.81
CA GLU A 21 5.05 -7.22 -12.13
C GLU A 21 4.19 -6.65 -13.26
N HIS A 22 2.87 -6.53 -13.03
CA HIS A 22 1.98 -5.84 -13.95
C HIS A 22 2.37 -4.37 -14.11
N CYS A 23 2.51 -3.62 -13.01
CA CYS A 23 2.90 -2.22 -13.08
C CYS A 23 4.29 -2.03 -13.70
N LYS A 24 5.24 -2.93 -13.37
CA LYS A 24 6.61 -2.92 -13.91
C LYS A 24 6.64 -3.13 -15.42
N SER A 25 5.84 -4.05 -15.95
CA SER A 25 5.79 -4.36 -17.39
C SER A 25 5.04 -3.30 -18.21
N HIS A 26 4.13 -2.54 -17.58
CA HIS A 26 3.30 -1.54 -18.26
C HIS A 26 3.78 -0.10 -18.05
N THR A 27 4.71 0.14 -17.13
CA THR A 27 5.31 1.45 -16.96
C THR A 27 6.41 1.70 -17.99
N LYS A 28 6.42 2.90 -18.58
CA LYS A 28 7.53 3.38 -19.42
C LYS A 28 8.58 4.12 -18.59
N SER A 29 8.27 4.42 -17.33
CA SER A 29 9.16 5.12 -16.43
C SER A 29 10.24 4.17 -15.89
N PRO A 30 11.45 4.67 -15.59
CA PRO A 30 12.44 3.88 -14.90
C PRO A 30 11.94 3.47 -13.51
N LEU A 31 12.51 2.39 -12.98
CA LEU A 31 12.27 1.98 -11.60
C LEU A 31 12.69 3.11 -10.65
N LEU A 32 11.93 3.25 -9.57
CA LEU A 32 12.24 4.18 -8.50
C LEU A 32 13.54 3.75 -7.81
N PRO A 33 14.35 4.71 -7.35
CA PRO A 33 15.61 4.41 -6.68
C PRO A 33 15.39 3.60 -5.40
N PRO A 34 16.40 2.83 -4.96
CA PRO A 34 16.39 2.19 -3.66
C PRO A 34 16.15 3.19 -2.53
N VAL A 35 15.45 2.74 -1.49
CA VAL A 35 15.11 3.56 -0.32
C VAL A 35 15.05 2.68 0.92
N THR A 36 15.27 3.26 2.10
CA THR A 36 15.05 2.58 3.38
C THR A 36 13.84 3.18 4.07
N ILE A 37 12.87 2.35 4.45
CA ILE A 37 11.67 2.77 5.18
C ILE A 37 11.52 1.88 6.40
N ALA A 38 11.48 2.48 7.60
CA ALA A 38 11.37 1.75 8.87
C ALA A 38 12.40 0.61 8.98
N ASP A 39 13.65 0.91 8.64
CA ASP A 39 14.79 -0.02 8.60
C ASP A 39 14.69 -1.18 7.59
N PHE A 40 13.65 -1.22 6.77
CA PHE A 40 13.57 -2.16 5.66
C PHE A 40 14.29 -1.59 4.42
N PRO A 41 15.34 -2.25 3.91
CA PRO A 41 15.94 -1.88 2.63
C PRO A 41 15.02 -2.29 1.48
N LEU A 42 14.69 -1.31 0.62
CA LEU A 42 13.74 -1.47 -0.48
C LEU A 42 14.43 -1.18 -1.81
N THR A 43 14.11 -1.97 -2.84
CA THR A 43 14.69 -1.85 -4.18
C THR A 43 13.62 -1.95 -5.27
N ASP A 44 14.03 -1.63 -6.50
CA ASP A 44 13.23 -1.80 -7.72
C ASP A 44 11.81 -1.23 -7.64
N GLY A 45 11.64 -0.04 -7.06
CA GLY A 45 10.30 0.51 -6.80
C GLY A 45 9.53 0.84 -8.07
N VAL A 46 8.21 0.71 -8.02
CA VAL A 46 7.31 1.07 -9.13
C VAL A 46 6.19 1.94 -8.60
N ALA A 47 5.97 3.09 -9.23
CA ALA A 47 4.78 3.90 -9.00
C ALA A 47 3.57 3.23 -9.66
N VAL A 48 2.48 3.07 -8.92
CA VAL A 48 1.25 2.45 -9.42
C VAL A 48 0.45 3.48 -10.22
N PRO A 49 0.27 3.31 -11.54
CA PRO A 49 -0.49 4.24 -12.37
C PRO A 49 -1.96 4.32 -11.93
N GLN A 50 -2.62 5.44 -12.24
CA GLN A 50 -4.02 5.67 -11.87
C GLN A 50 -4.95 4.55 -12.36
N GLN A 51 -4.77 4.11 -13.60
CA GLN A 51 -5.57 3.05 -14.23
C GLN A 51 -5.42 1.68 -13.51
N ASP A 52 -4.31 1.46 -12.80
CA ASP A 52 -3.98 0.18 -12.16
C ASP A 52 -4.24 0.19 -10.63
N LYS A 53 -4.70 1.32 -10.07
CA LYS A 53 -4.99 1.46 -8.63
C LYS A 53 -5.90 0.38 -8.07
N HIS A 54 -6.91 -0.03 -8.85
CA HIS A 54 -7.85 -1.09 -8.49
C HIS A 54 -7.15 -2.39 -8.09
N ARG A 55 -5.98 -2.71 -8.65
CA ARG A 55 -5.19 -3.91 -8.29
C ARG A 55 -4.70 -3.85 -6.86
N VAL A 56 -4.27 -2.68 -6.40
CA VAL A 56 -3.84 -2.46 -5.01
C VAL A 56 -5.04 -2.44 -4.07
N LEU A 57 -6.11 -1.74 -4.43
CA LEU A 57 -7.33 -1.68 -3.61
C LEU A 57 -7.93 -3.09 -3.40
N ASN A 58 -7.90 -3.94 -4.42
CA ASN A 58 -8.37 -5.32 -4.35
C ASN A 58 -7.49 -6.24 -3.48
N LEU A 59 -6.30 -5.82 -3.07
CA LEU A 59 -5.52 -6.58 -2.08
C LEU A 59 -6.22 -6.61 -0.74
N ARG A 60 -7.04 -5.61 -0.41
CA ARG A 60 -7.74 -5.48 0.89
C ARG A 60 -6.78 -5.69 2.06
N LEU A 61 -5.77 -4.84 2.14
CA LEU A 61 -4.71 -4.96 3.16
C LEU A 61 -5.26 -4.86 4.59
N HIS A 62 -6.39 -4.17 4.77
CA HIS A 62 -7.10 -4.10 6.05
C HIS A 62 -7.50 -5.48 6.60
N ASP A 63 -7.73 -6.50 5.75
CA ASP A 63 -8.03 -7.87 6.18
C ASP A 63 -6.90 -8.50 7.01
N GLU A 64 -5.67 -7.98 6.89
CA GLU A 64 -4.49 -8.49 7.59
C GLU A 64 -3.86 -7.46 8.53
N HIS A 65 -4.56 -6.37 8.89
CA HIS A 65 -4.00 -5.27 9.73
C HIS A 65 -3.37 -5.74 11.05
N LEU A 66 -3.90 -6.81 11.66
CA LEU A 66 -3.39 -7.40 12.91
C LEU A 66 -2.70 -8.76 12.70
N SER A 67 -2.47 -9.16 11.45
CA SER A 67 -1.75 -10.38 11.10
C SER A 67 -0.26 -10.22 11.41
N PRO A 68 0.44 -11.28 11.87
CA PRO A 68 1.90 -11.24 11.99
C PRO A 68 2.61 -11.10 10.63
N TYR A 69 1.88 -11.31 9.52
CA TYR A 69 2.41 -11.26 8.16
C TYR A 69 2.29 -9.89 7.47
N LEU A 70 1.70 -8.91 8.15
CA LEU A 70 1.59 -7.54 7.68
C LEU A 70 2.13 -6.58 8.73
N LYS A 71 3.23 -5.88 8.43
CA LYS A 71 3.76 -4.82 9.31
C LYS A 71 3.41 -3.45 8.71
N SER A 72 2.81 -2.56 9.48
CA SER A 72 2.36 -1.27 8.98
C SER A 72 2.43 -0.20 10.06
N ASN A 73 2.76 1.03 9.69
CA ASN A 73 2.55 2.21 10.53
C ASN A 73 1.16 2.84 10.34
N ALA A 74 0.33 2.27 9.46
CA ALA A 74 -1.04 2.68 9.22
C ALA A 74 -1.96 2.07 10.30
N SER A 75 -2.96 2.84 10.70
CA SER A 75 -4.07 2.31 11.49
C SER A 75 -5.05 1.60 10.54
N LEU A 76 -5.98 0.82 11.10
CA LEU A 76 -7.04 0.22 10.31
C LEU A 76 -7.82 1.30 9.50
N PHE A 77 -8.08 2.45 10.11
CA PHE A 77 -8.73 3.58 9.44
C PHE A 77 -7.90 4.08 8.25
N HIS A 78 -6.60 4.26 8.41
CA HIS A 78 -5.73 4.68 7.30
C HIS A 78 -5.78 3.67 6.14
N LEU A 79 -5.82 2.36 6.43
CA LEU A 79 -5.93 1.32 5.39
C LEU A 79 -7.30 1.30 4.69
N LEU A 80 -8.38 1.64 5.40
CA LEU A 80 -9.72 1.75 4.83
C LEU A 80 -9.93 3.03 4.01
N MET A 81 -9.14 4.07 4.27
CA MET A 81 -9.17 5.34 3.52
C MET A 81 -8.33 5.33 2.24
N ILE A 82 -7.62 4.24 1.94
CA ILE A 82 -6.89 4.11 0.67
C ILE A 82 -7.91 4.11 -0.47
N ASP A 83 -7.79 5.08 -1.36
CA ASP A 83 -8.67 5.28 -2.50
C ASP A 83 -7.87 5.39 -3.81
N ASP A 84 -8.57 5.71 -4.89
CA ASP A 84 -7.96 5.91 -6.21
C ASP A 84 -7.06 7.15 -6.27
N LYS A 85 -7.26 8.14 -5.41
CA LYS A 85 -6.45 9.38 -5.34
C LYS A 85 -5.17 9.19 -4.53
N THR A 86 -5.12 8.16 -3.69
CA THR A 86 -3.96 7.86 -2.86
C THR A 86 -2.78 7.50 -3.74
N GLU A 87 -1.68 8.25 -3.63
CA GLU A 87 -0.44 7.91 -4.33
C GLU A 87 0.12 6.60 -3.76
N THR A 88 0.59 5.72 -4.65
CA THR A 88 0.99 4.36 -4.25
C THR A 88 2.24 3.95 -5.00
N LYS A 89 3.20 3.43 -4.25
CA LYS A 89 4.43 2.84 -4.78
C LYS A 89 4.55 1.42 -4.24
N ILE A 90 5.04 0.50 -5.05
CA ILE A 90 5.32 -0.88 -4.63
C ILE A 90 6.81 -1.13 -4.80
N TYR A 91 7.47 -1.59 -3.74
CA TYR A 91 8.89 -1.94 -3.74
C TYR A 91 9.10 -3.41 -3.43
N ARG A 92 10.21 -3.94 -3.95
CA ARG A 92 10.77 -5.21 -3.50
C ARG A 92 11.50 -5.00 -2.20
N ALA A 93 11.39 -5.98 -1.31
CA ALA A 93 12.12 -6.04 -0.05
C ALA A 93 12.68 -7.45 0.13
N GLU A 94 13.62 -7.61 1.06
CA GLU A 94 14.31 -8.88 1.28
C GLU A 94 13.37 -10.06 1.58
N SER A 95 12.32 -9.84 2.39
CA SER A 95 11.38 -10.89 2.82
C SER A 95 9.93 -10.63 2.43
N GLY A 96 9.72 -9.86 1.36
CA GLY A 96 8.37 -9.57 0.86
C GLY A 96 8.27 -8.30 0.04
N TRP A 97 7.17 -7.58 0.25
CA TRP A 97 6.76 -6.46 -0.58
C TRP A 97 6.36 -5.27 0.28
N MET A 98 6.83 -4.09 -0.09
CA MET A 98 6.42 -2.86 0.59
C MET A 98 5.50 -2.04 -0.31
N LEU A 99 4.28 -1.79 0.16
CA LEU A 99 3.42 -0.76 -0.42
C LEU A 99 3.59 0.51 0.38
N VAL A 100 3.85 1.62 -0.31
CA VAL A 100 3.99 2.96 0.29
C VAL A 100 2.84 3.81 -0.22
N PHE A 101 2.18 4.48 0.71
CA PHE A 101 1.01 5.31 0.47
C PHE A 101 1.26 6.76 0.88
N GLU A 102 0.92 7.67 -0.02
CA GLU A 102 1.00 9.12 0.17
C GLU A 102 -0.35 9.77 -0.15
N GLY A 103 -0.66 10.89 0.51
CA GLY A 103 -1.95 11.58 0.34
C GLY A 103 -3.12 11.02 1.18
N ILE A 104 -2.91 9.98 2.00
CA ILE A 104 -3.92 9.54 2.97
C ILE A 104 -4.06 10.58 4.08
N GLN A 105 -5.29 11.00 4.34
CA GLN A 105 -5.58 11.96 5.41
C GLN A 105 -5.25 11.37 6.78
N ALA A 106 -4.64 12.19 7.65
CA ALA A 106 -4.27 11.78 9.01
C ALA A 106 -5.48 11.66 9.96
N GLN A 107 -6.58 12.34 9.62
CA GLN A 107 -7.83 12.26 10.35
C GLN A 107 -8.92 11.77 9.41
N PRO A 108 -9.89 10.98 9.90
CA PRO A 108 -11.03 10.57 9.11
C PRO A 108 -11.75 11.79 8.55
N LYS A 109 -12.23 11.71 7.31
CA LYS A 109 -13.19 12.71 6.84
C LYS A 109 -14.38 12.71 7.79
N PRO A 110 -14.88 13.90 8.16
CA PRO A 110 -16.15 13.98 8.82
C PRO A 110 -17.21 13.27 7.97
N PHE A 111 -17.89 12.26 8.51
CA PHE A 111 -19.04 11.62 7.87
C PHE A 111 -20.31 11.89 8.69
N GLY A 112 -21.45 12.02 8.00
CA GLY A 112 -22.73 12.46 8.58
C GLY A 112 -22.88 14.00 8.62
N GLN A 113 -24.11 14.47 8.85
CA GLN A 113 -24.44 15.91 8.88
C GLN A 113 -23.61 16.72 9.90
N ASN A 114 -23.08 16.06 10.94
CA ASN A 114 -22.35 16.70 12.04
C ASN A 114 -20.87 16.28 12.14
N GLY A 115 -20.36 15.55 11.15
CA GLY A 115 -18.93 15.31 10.99
C GLY A 115 -18.25 14.33 11.94
N PHE A 116 -18.95 13.74 12.91
CA PHE A 116 -18.43 12.64 13.74
C PHE A 116 -19.55 11.69 14.14
N ASP A 117 -20.38 11.26 13.17
CA ASP A 117 -21.34 10.21 13.49
C ASP A 117 -20.57 8.91 13.74
N LEU A 118 -20.77 8.29 14.90
CA LEU A 118 -20.11 7.03 15.30
C LEU A 118 -21.04 5.82 15.11
N ARG A 119 -22.18 6.01 14.43
CA ARG A 119 -23.18 4.99 14.14
C ARG A 119 -22.92 4.26 12.84
#